data_AF-A0A2N2XSV2-F1
#
_entry.id   AF-A0A2N2XSV2-F1
#
_cell.length_a   1.000
_cell.length_b   1.000
_cell.length_c   1.000
_cell.angle_alpha   90.00
_cell.angle_beta   90.00
_cell.angle_gamma   90.00
#
_symmetry.space_group_name_H-M   'P 1'
#
loop_
_entity.id
_entity.type
_entity.pdbx_description
1 polymer ?
#
loop_
_entity_poly.entity_id
_entity_poly.type
_entity_poly.pdbx_seq_one_letter_code
_entity_poly.pdbx_strand_id
1 'polypeptide(L)'
;MMENTDEIVKKFPQGDPFKAPEGYFDQLSVEISEKVNHNYKSARQFIHWKHPLKLAASFALLVILTYAAIVFIKFSTNNPTKTLAEASDTLDAEYAFLDEKAIVHYMADTSVVSTDPNADSMIEFLIDQNVSYELLADYY
;
A
#
# COMPACT_ATOMS: atom_id res chain seq x y z
N MET A 1 8.45 -70.80 -45.88
CA MET A 1 9.84 -70.61 -45.41
C MET A 1 9.76 -70.38 -43.90
N MET A 2 9.84 -71.46 -43.13
CA MET A 2 9.79 -71.43 -41.67
C MET A 2 11.03 -72.18 -41.19
N GLU A 3 12.16 -71.49 -41.15
CA GLU A 3 13.40 -72.03 -40.60
C GLU A 3 14.32 -70.84 -40.30
N ASN A 4 14.40 -70.42 -39.02
CA ASN A 4 15.62 -69.87 -38.40
C ASN A 4 15.43 -69.40 -36.93
N THR A 5 14.26 -69.49 -36.32
CA THR A 5 14.11 -68.98 -34.93
C THR A 5 14.86 -69.82 -33.91
N ASP A 6 14.99 -71.13 -34.16
CA ASP A 6 15.60 -72.08 -33.23
C ASP A 6 17.14 -71.96 -33.20
N GLU A 7 17.75 -71.53 -34.31
CA GLU A 7 19.19 -71.27 -34.38
C GLU A 7 19.59 -70.02 -33.57
N ILE A 8 18.70 -69.02 -33.51
CA ILE A 8 18.92 -67.76 -32.78
C ILE A 8 18.86 -68.00 -31.28
N VAL A 9 17.87 -68.77 -30.80
CA VAL A 9 17.69 -69.07 -29.37
C VAL A 9 18.85 -69.92 -28.83
N LYS A 10 19.42 -70.81 -29.66
CA LYS A 10 20.57 -71.66 -29.28
C LYS A 10 21.89 -70.88 -29.14
N LYS A 11 21.98 -69.67 -29.67
CA LYS A 11 23.15 -68.77 -29.52
C LYS A 11 23.14 -67.95 -28.23
N PHE A 12 22.03 -67.91 -27.49
CA PHE A 12 22.03 -67.24 -26.20
C PHE A 12 22.72 -68.11 -25.15
N PRO A 13 23.61 -67.54 -24.33
CA PRO A 13 24.24 -68.28 -23.24
C PRO A 13 23.13 -68.81 -22.32
N GLN A 14 23.10 -70.14 -22.15
CA GLN A 14 22.18 -70.80 -21.22
C GLN A 14 22.65 -70.52 -19.79
N GLY A 15 22.20 -69.39 -19.26
CA GLY A 15 22.53 -68.88 -17.94
C GLY A 15 21.81 -67.55 -17.75
N ASP A 16 21.66 -67.12 -16.50
CA ASP A 16 21.07 -65.82 -16.20
C ASP A 16 22.04 -64.70 -16.64
N PRO A 17 21.73 -63.94 -17.71
CA PRO A 17 22.61 -62.90 -18.23
C PRO A 17 22.64 -61.67 -17.32
N PHE A 18 21.80 -61.62 -16.29
CA PHE A 18 21.69 -60.50 -15.36
C PHE A 18 22.39 -60.76 -14.02
N LYS A 19 23.23 -61.79 -13.93
CA LYS A 19 24.04 -62.02 -12.73
C LYS A 19 25.12 -60.96 -12.59
N ALA A 20 24.99 -60.16 -11.54
CA ALA A 20 26.03 -59.23 -11.13
C ALA A 20 27.30 -60.00 -10.73
N PRO A 21 28.49 -59.51 -11.08
CA PRO A 21 29.75 -60.05 -10.57
C PRO A 21 29.79 -60.05 -9.04
N GLU A 22 30.48 -61.03 -8.47
CA GLU A 22 30.75 -61.08 -7.03
C GLU A 22 31.51 -59.80 -6.60
N GLY A 23 31.05 -59.16 -5.52
CA GLY A 23 31.65 -57.92 -5.00
C GLY A 23 31.30 -56.63 -5.75
N TYR A 24 30.45 -56.66 -6.79
CA TYR A 24 30.05 -55.44 -7.53
C TYR A 24 29.39 -54.39 -6.61
N PHE A 25 28.47 -54.82 -5.76
CA PHE A 25 27.75 -53.90 -4.86
C PHE A 25 28.64 -53.35 -3.73
N ASP A 26 29.67 -54.11 -3.33
CA ASP A 26 30.63 -53.65 -2.32
C ASP A 26 31.49 -52.51 -2.87
N GLN A 27 31.98 -52.65 -4.11
CA GLN A 27 32.75 -51.60 -4.79
C GLN A 27 31.89 -50.39 -5.15
N LEU A 28 30.65 -50.60 -5.59
CA LEU A 28 29.72 -49.54 -5.96
C LEU A 28 29.46 -48.59 -4.78
N SER A 29 29.30 -49.12 -3.57
CA SER A 29 29.09 -48.30 -2.36
C SER A 29 30.27 -47.36 -2.08
N VAL A 30 31.50 -47.88 -2.24
CA VAL A 30 32.74 -47.11 -2.08
C VAL A 30 32.83 -46.01 -3.15
N GLU A 31 32.59 -46.35 -4.42
CA GLU A 31 32.63 -45.39 -5.53
C GLU A 31 31.61 -44.26 -5.39
N ILE A 32 30.39 -44.57 -4.94
CA ILE A 32 29.35 -43.56 -4.69
C ILE A 32 29.80 -42.63 -3.56
N SER A 33 30.30 -43.18 -2.45
CA SER A 33 30.77 -42.39 -1.31
C SER A 33 31.90 -41.45 -1.70
N GLU A 34 32.88 -41.92 -2.48
CA GLU A 34 33.98 -41.09 -2.98
C GLU A 34 33.50 -39.97 -3.90
N LYS A 35 32.60 -40.25 -4.85
CA LYS A 35 32.03 -39.24 -5.75
C LYS A 35 31.19 -38.19 -5.01
N VAL A 36 30.41 -38.62 -4.02
CA VAL A 36 29.59 -37.73 -3.19
C VAL A 36 30.53 -36.81 -2.40
N ASN A 37 31.51 -37.37 -1.68
CA ASN A 37 32.43 -36.60 -0.83
C ASN A 37 33.37 -35.67 -1.62
N HIS A 38 33.80 -36.04 -2.83
CA HIS A 38 34.67 -35.18 -3.66
C HIS A 38 33.98 -33.88 -4.11
N ASN A 39 32.65 -33.89 -4.25
CA ASN A 39 31.88 -32.70 -4.64
C ASN A 39 31.57 -31.74 -3.48
N TYR A 40 31.88 -32.11 -2.22
CA TYR A 40 31.73 -31.26 -1.03
C TYR A 40 33.06 -30.71 -0.50
N LYS A 41 34.12 -30.68 -1.30
CA LYS A 41 35.23 -29.76 -1.00
C LYS A 41 34.68 -28.35 -1.11
N SER A 42 34.12 -27.87 -0.01
CA SER A 42 33.58 -26.54 0.14
C SER A 42 34.67 -25.60 -0.34
N ALA A 43 34.46 -25.00 -1.50
CA ALA A 43 35.16 -23.79 -1.83
C ALA A 43 34.83 -22.85 -0.69
N ARG A 44 35.76 -22.68 0.26
CA ARG A 44 35.76 -21.55 1.17
C ARG A 44 35.93 -20.35 0.25
N GLN A 45 34.81 -19.90 -0.31
CA GLN A 45 34.69 -18.63 -0.97
C GLN A 45 35.01 -17.63 0.11
N PHE A 46 36.24 -17.13 0.08
CA PHE A 46 36.66 -15.97 0.83
C PHE A 46 35.69 -14.86 0.45
N ILE A 47 34.69 -14.63 1.31
CA ILE A 47 33.77 -13.52 1.22
C ILE A 47 34.66 -12.28 1.32
N HIS A 48 34.91 -11.65 0.16
CA HIS A 48 35.69 -10.44 0.08
C HIS A 48 34.98 -9.37 0.90
N TRP A 49 35.58 -9.07 2.05
CA TRP A 49 35.19 -8.07 3.02
C TRP A 49 35.36 -6.68 2.42
N LYS A 50 34.46 -6.32 1.52
CA LYS A 50 34.24 -4.96 1.07
C LYS A 50 32.74 -4.79 1.14
N HIS A 51 32.28 -4.01 2.11
CA HIS A 51 31.20 -3.02 1.98
C HIS A 51 30.64 -2.61 3.37
N PRO A 52 31.42 -1.93 4.24
CA PRO A 52 30.80 -1.09 5.27
C PRO A 52 30.12 0.16 4.68
N LEU A 53 30.24 0.40 3.37
CA LEU A 53 29.58 1.52 2.67
C LEU A 53 28.05 1.48 2.76
N LYS A 54 27.45 0.30 2.94
CA LYS A 54 25.99 0.17 3.09
C LYS A 54 25.48 0.80 4.39
N LEU A 55 26.29 0.81 5.45
CA LEU A 55 25.93 1.45 6.72
C LEU A 55 26.06 2.98 6.65
N ALA A 56 27.10 3.49 5.99
CA ALA A 56 27.29 4.93 5.82
C ALA A 56 26.17 5.58 4.99
N ALA A 57 25.69 4.90 3.93
CA ALA A 57 24.58 5.38 3.11
C ALA A 57 23.27 5.53 3.90
N SER A 58 23.00 4.62 4.84
CA SER A 58 21.83 4.70 5.73
C SER A 58 21.91 5.92 6.64
N PHE A 59 23.07 6.17 7.24
CA PHE A 59 23.27 7.34 8.10
C PHE A 59 23.17 8.66 7.30
N ALA A 60 23.73 8.70 6.09
CA ALA A 60 23.61 9.86 5.21
C ALA A 60 22.15 10.14 4.83
N LEU A 61 21.36 9.11 4.54
CA LEU A 61 19.92 9.26 4.26
C LEU A 61 19.16 9.81 5.47
N LEU A 62 19.44 9.34 6.69
CA LEU A 62 18.81 9.88 7.90
C LEU A 62 19.14 11.36 8.11
N VAL A 63 20.40 11.77 7.88
CA VAL A 63 20.80 13.18 8.00
C VAL A 63 20.10 14.04 6.95
N ILE A 64 20.00 13.56 5.70
CA ILE A 64 19.30 14.28 4.63
C ILE A 64 17.80 14.40 4.95
N LEU A 65 17.17 13.33 5.44
CA LEU A 65 15.74 13.28 5.71
C LEU A 65 15.36 14.16 6.91
N THR A 66 16.19 14.17 7.96
CA THR A 66 16.03 15.07 9.11
C THR A 66 16.22 16.54 8.71
N TYR A 67 17.25 16.85 7.90
CA TYR A 67 17.45 18.21 7.37
C TYR A 67 16.28 18.66 6.48
N ALA A 68 15.83 17.81 5.56
CA ALA A 68 14.69 18.08 4.69
C ALA A 68 13.39 18.32 5.48
N ALA A 69 13.15 17.56 6.55
CA ALA A 69 12.00 17.77 7.43
C ALA A 69 12.05 19.14 8.12
N ILE A 70 13.21 19.56 8.63
CA ILE A 70 13.37 20.89 9.25
C ILE A 70 13.14 22.01 8.23
N VAL A 71 13.69 21.88 7.03
CA VAL A 71 13.48 22.85 5.94
C VAL A 71 12.01 22.88 5.53
N PHE A 72 11.37 21.72 5.38
CA PHE A 72 9.96 21.62 5.02
C PHE A 72 9.05 22.23 6.07
N ILE A 73 9.31 22.02 7.37
CA ILE A 73 8.53 22.65 8.45
C ILE A 73 8.70 24.16 8.39
N LYS A 74 9.93 24.68 8.27
CA LYS A 74 10.18 26.12 8.16
C LYS A 74 9.54 26.76 6.93
N PHE A 75 9.54 26.03 5.81
CA PHE A 75 8.89 26.45 4.58
C PHE A 75 7.37 26.41 4.69
N SER A 76 6.82 25.36 5.33
CA SER A 76 5.39 25.16 5.54
C SER A 76 4.80 26.10 6.60
N THR A 77 5.59 26.59 7.56
CA THR A 77 5.16 27.62 8.52
C THR A 77 4.91 28.99 7.88
N ASN A 78 5.32 29.21 6.63
CA ASN A 78 4.90 30.41 5.88
C ASN A 78 3.44 30.35 5.42
N ASN A 79 2.80 29.17 5.52
CA ASN A 79 1.36 29.05 5.43
C ASN A 79 0.83 29.05 6.87
N PRO A 80 0.17 30.12 7.34
CA PRO A 80 -0.46 30.13 8.65
C PRO A 80 -1.65 29.17 8.62
N THR A 81 -1.41 27.88 8.84
CA THR A 81 -2.46 26.95 9.24
C THR A 81 -2.80 27.32 10.68
N LYS A 82 -3.76 28.24 10.82
CA LYS A 82 -4.34 28.61 12.10
C LYS A 82 -4.65 27.32 12.85
N THR A 83 -4.08 27.17 14.03
CA THR A 83 -4.41 26.05 14.91
C THR A 83 -5.90 26.09 15.24
N LEU A 84 -6.56 24.95 15.46
CA LEU A 84 -8.00 24.91 15.72
C LEU A 84 -8.42 25.80 16.92
N ALA A 85 -7.50 26.01 17.87
CA ALA A 85 -7.67 26.94 18.98
C ALA A 85 -7.66 28.42 18.54
N GLU A 86 -6.73 28.84 17.66
CA GLU A 86 -6.73 30.18 17.06
C GLU A 86 -7.89 30.40 16.08
N ALA A 87 -8.35 29.35 15.39
CA ALA A 87 -9.54 29.40 14.56
C ALA A 87 -10.80 29.66 15.40
N SER A 88 -10.88 29.09 16.62
CA SER A 88 -11.97 29.36 17.56
C SER A 88 -11.93 30.81 18.08
N ASP A 89 -10.77 31.30 18.52
CA ASP A 89 -10.61 32.67 19.01
C ASP A 89 -10.89 33.73 17.93
N THR A 90 -10.56 33.41 16.66
CA THR A 90 -10.87 34.30 15.53
C THR A 90 -12.33 34.20 15.10
N LEU A 91 -12.98 33.04 15.21
CA LEU A 91 -14.43 32.91 14.98
C LEU A 91 -15.23 33.67 16.04
N ASP A 92 -14.88 33.57 17.31
CA ASP A 92 -15.56 34.33 18.37
C ASP A 92 -15.41 35.85 18.17
N ALA A 93 -14.25 36.30 17.67
CA ALA A 93 -14.03 37.71 17.31
C ALA A 93 -14.80 38.15 16.04
N GLU A 94 -15.00 37.26 15.07
CA GLU A 94 -15.72 37.54 13.81
C GLU A 94 -17.24 37.60 14.03
N TYR A 95 -17.79 36.80 14.95
CA TYR A 95 -19.20 36.86 15.34
C TYR A 95 -19.50 37.92 16.41
N ALA A 96 -18.51 38.37 17.20
CA ALA A 96 -18.68 39.49 18.14
C ALA A 96 -19.00 40.83 17.45
N PHE A 97 -18.75 40.94 16.14
CA PHE A 97 -19.08 42.14 15.36
C PHE A 97 -20.52 42.16 14.85
N LEU A 98 -21.24 41.03 14.88
CA LEU A 98 -22.68 40.96 14.63
C LEU A 98 -23.43 41.38 15.91
N ASP A 99 -23.32 42.65 16.27
CA ASP A 99 -24.17 43.27 17.29
C ASP A 99 -25.62 43.24 16.80
N GLU A 100 -26.57 42.89 17.69
CA GLU A 100 -28.01 42.84 17.39
C GLU A 100 -28.50 44.16 16.78
N LYS A 101 -27.87 45.27 17.18
CA LYS A 101 -28.14 46.61 16.64
C LYS A 101 -27.79 46.75 15.16
N ALA A 102 -26.77 46.06 14.66
CA ALA A 102 -26.42 46.08 13.24
C ALA A 102 -27.51 45.39 12.41
N ILE A 103 -28.05 44.27 12.91
CA ILE A 103 -29.16 43.56 12.27
C ILE A 103 -30.41 44.46 12.25
N VAL A 104 -30.76 45.08 13.37
CA VAL A 104 -31.89 46.01 13.45
C VAL A 104 -31.70 47.22 12.52
N HIS A 105 -30.48 47.72 12.39
CA HIS A 105 -30.18 48.82 11.47
C HIS A 105 -30.41 48.44 10.01
N TYR A 106 -29.94 47.26 9.58
CA TYR A 106 -30.21 46.76 8.22
C TYR A 106 -31.69 46.46 7.99
N MET A 107 -32.42 46.01 9.01
CA MET A 107 -33.87 45.80 8.94
C MET A 107 -34.68 47.10 8.97
N ALA A 108 -34.14 48.17 9.57
CA ALA A 108 -34.78 49.48 9.58
C ALA A 108 -34.55 50.25 8.27
N ASP A 109 -33.34 50.13 7.69
CA ASP A 109 -32.99 50.74 6.39
C ASP A 109 -33.56 49.95 5.21
N THR A 110 -33.64 48.62 5.34
CA THR A 110 -34.49 47.82 4.44
C THR A 110 -35.91 48.08 4.87
N SER A 111 -36.50 49.16 4.34
CA SER A 111 -37.94 49.38 4.40
C SER A 111 -38.62 48.06 4.10
N VAL A 112 -39.13 47.40 5.13
CA VAL A 112 -39.85 46.15 5.01
C VAL A 112 -41.05 46.53 4.18
N VAL A 113 -40.96 46.28 2.87
CA VAL A 113 -42.15 46.13 2.06
C VAL A 113 -42.84 44.97 2.74
N SER A 114 -43.84 45.32 3.55
CA SER A 114 -44.84 44.41 4.07
C SER A 114 -45.63 43.91 2.86
N THR A 115 -44.95 43.12 2.03
CA THR A 115 -45.57 42.13 1.17
C THR A 115 -46.16 41.16 2.16
N ASP A 116 -47.44 41.40 2.46
CA ASP A 116 -48.34 40.41 3.04
C ASP A 116 -47.94 39.06 2.43
N PRO A 117 -47.47 38.08 3.21
CA PRO A 117 -46.94 36.84 2.69
C PRO A 117 -48.08 36.10 1.99
N ASN A 118 -48.25 36.40 0.71
CA ASN A 118 -49.24 35.75 -0.12
C ASN A 118 -48.80 34.29 -0.22
N ALA A 119 -49.65 33.38 0.24
CA ALA A 119 -49.37 31.95 0.30
C ALA A 119 -48.86 31.43 -1.05
N ASP A 120 -49.36 32.00 -2.16
CA ASP A 120 -48.94 31.63 -3.51
C ASP A 120 -47.46 31.95 -3.78
N SER A 121 -46.97 33.10 -3.31
CA SER A 121 -45.57 33.51 -3.46
C SER A 121 -44.61 32.69 -2.59
N MET A 122 -45.06 32.24 -1.42
CA MET A 122 -44.29 31.33 -0.57
C MET A 122 -44.21 29.93 -1.20
N ILE A 123 -45.32 29.46 -1.79
CA ILE A 123 -45.36 28.18 -2.50
C ILE A 123 -44.42 28.22 -3.71
N GLU A 124 -44.41 29.30 -4.49
CA GLU A 124 -43.51 29.45 -5.64
C GLU A 124 -42.04 29.44 -5.22
N PHE A 125 -41.68 30.14 -4.14
CA PHE A 125 -40.31 30.11 -3.60
C PHE A 125 -39.88 28.71 -3.12
N LEU A 126 -40.77 27.98 -2.43
CA LEU A 126 -40.47 26.63 -1.95
C LEU A 126 -40.31 25.62 -3.09
N ILE A 127 -41.07 25.81 -4.18
CA ILE A 127 -40.94 25.03 -5.42
C ILE A 127 -39.61 25.37 -6.12
N ASP A 128 -39.25 26.65 -6.23
CA ASP A 128 -37.98 27.09 -6.84
C ASP A 128 -36.75 26.56 -6.08
N GLN A 129 -36.80 26.60 -4.74
CA GLN A 129 -35.75 26.05 -3.90
C GLN A 129 -35.76 24.51 -3.81
N ASN A 130 -36.64 23.85 -4.57
CA ASN A 130 -36.78 22.39 -4.66
C ASN A 130 -36.91 21.72 -3.27
N VAL A 131 -37.58 22.40 -2.34
CA VAL A 131 -37.87 21.86 -1.01
C VAL A 131 -39.05 20.90 -1.19
N SER A 132 -38.78 19.60 -1.14
CA SER A 132 -39.83 18.59 -1.28
C SER A 132 -40.80 18.67 -0.09
N TYR A 133 -42.10 18.61 -0.36
CA TYR A 133 -43.14 18.54 0.68
C TYR A 133 -42.93 17.39 1.68
N GLU A 134 -42.19 16.36 1.27
CA GLU A 134 -41.79 15.21 2.07
C GLU A 134 -40.87 15.61 3.25
N LEU A 135 -40.04 16.64 3.08
CA LEU A 135 -39.13 17.16 4.11
C LEU A 135 -39.83 18.08 5.13
N LEU A 136 -40.96 18.68 4.74
CA LEU A 136 -41.78 19.51 5.63
C LEU A 136 -42.70 18.70 6.55
N ALA A 137 -43.11 17.50 6.10
CA ALA A 137 -43.97 16.60 6.87
C ALA A 137 -43.22 15.87 8.01
N ASP A 138 -41.90 15.71 7.90
CA ASP A 138 -41.07 15.06 8.93
C ASP A 138 -40.72 15.99 10.12
N TYR A 139 -40.97 17.29 9.99
CA TYR A 139 -40.61 18.29 11.01
C TYR A 139 -41.78 18.75 11.89
N TYR A 140 -42.99 18.24 11.66
CA TYR A 140 -44.19 18.46 12.47
C TYR A 140 -44.82 17.12 12.90
#